data_AF-A0A2N2H3A6-F1
#
_entry.id   AF-A0A2N2H3A6-F1
#
_cell.length_a   1.000
_cell.length_b   1.000
_cell.length_c   1.000
_cell.angle_alpha   90.00
_cell.angle_beta   90.00
_cell.angle_gamma   90.00
#
_symmetry.space_group_name_H-M   'P 1'
#
loop_
_entity.id
_entity.type
_entity.pdbx_description
1 polymer ?
#
loop_
_entity_poly.entity_id
_entity_poly.type
_entity_poly.pdbx_seq_one_letter_code
_entity_poly.pdbx_strand_id
1 'polypeptide(L)'
;MKTSFHLVFRILTIALIAAAVSFSWACIERPMKVADPAPNVISDFSALQSTTRDVDLIFLVDTSRSMEDEQILLRQNFPNLVRVLKDISGGLPNLHLGTISPDLGTAPYNSAGCDRPNGDDGRFMKGAGNACVNPVNQNFVVDVEPRGCTIEKLTADGETTTCPSHDCAQANCEQAAFTDLEGTPSEPAGLVLAMDENGCPRCRNYSGESLEDVFSCMADLGIAGCGLESQLEAVYRAVTDRSGANEGFWRENAYLAIFIISDEDDCSVKNTEFYNPIGDINSTLGKLDNFRCTEFGVKCDESWQRVMPAGSMTYHNCAPREANDPLNMLQPVDRYTSMLRQLKDANMILVGAIVGPYGNQLTIGLDVTNYPKMEPSCGVAPNGADPAVRINAFVEEMLLDEDDVSWALTSICSGDYSAALVGLGNRIKEMVEVQCITTPLAGCPDPAAANGALPLTHLPSEDAGVCTPLCAVQDIDADGNVTEIPQCPVDYQGGHPAKRDQSLPVAKCFHVTFNPECAVPCPENSTLRGCDPVNTPWYGPSRGAEIIISRRADPTPGTRAKIACAGLPLTEKLCFDGKDNDVDGLIDGHDPDCSN
;
A
#
# COMPACT_ATOMS: atom_id res chain seq x y z
N MET A 1 -34.80 88.29 35.38
CA MET A 1 -34.02 87.42 34.46
C MET A 1 -33.05 86.47 35.20
N LYS A 2 -33.46 85.79 36.28
CA LYS A 2 -32.61 84.75 36.92
C LYS A 2 -33.35 83.46 37.34
N THR A 3 -34.67 83.40 37.18
CA THR A 3 -35.49 82.25 37.62
C THR A 3 -35.89 81.30 36.48
N SER A 4 -35.85 81.74 35.22
CA SER A 4 -36.25 80.92 34.07
C SER A 4 -35.18 79.93 33.60
N PHE A 5 -33.91 80.11 33.99
CA PHE A 5 -32.80 79.29 33.50
C PHE A 5 -32.65 77.94 34.24
N HIS A 6 -32.99 77.89 35.53
CA HIS A 6 -32.89 76.66 36.32
C HIS A 6 -34.03 75.66 36.08
N LEU A 7 -35.20 76.13 35.66
CA LEU A 7 -36.34 75.25 35.36
C LEU A 7 -36.13 74.51 34.02
N VAL A 8 -35.61 75.21 33.00
CA VAL A 8 -35.29 74.60 31.70
C VAL A 8 -34.18 73.56 31.83
N PHE A 9 -33.16 73.82 32.65
CA PHE A 9 -32.07 72.87 32.87
C PHE A 9 -32.56 71.60 33.58
N ARG A 10 -33.43 71.71 34.59
CA ARG A 10 -34.00 70.54 35.28
C ARG A 10 -34.91 69.70 34.38
N ILE A 11 -35.70 70.33 33.51
CA ILE A 11 -36.56 69.59 32.57
C ILE A 11 -35.72 68.86 31.51
N LEU A 12 -34.64 69.47 31.00
CA LEU A 12 -33.72 68.78 30.09
C LEU A 12 -33.00 67.61 30.77
N THR A 13 -32.61 67.75 32.03
CA THR A 13 -31.89 66.68 32.75
C THR A 13 -32.80 65.48 33.01
N ILE A 14 -34.08 65.71 33.34
CA ILE A 14 -35.06 64.62 33.54
C ILE A 14 -35.42 63.94 32.21
N ALA A 15 -35.52 64.70 31.11
CA ALA A 15 -35.75 64.14 29.78
C ALA A 15 -34.57 63.28 29.29
N LEU A 16 -33.32 63.69 29.57
CA LEU A 16 -32.12 62.92 29.25
C LEU A 16 -32.00 61.63 30.07
N ILE A 17 -32.40 61.64 31.34
CA ILE A 17 -32.40 60.42 32.18
C ILE A 17 -33.52 59.46 31.73
N ALA A 18 -34.71 59.97 31.37
CA ALA A 18 -35.80 59.14 30.85
C ALA A 18 -35.49 58.52 29.48
N ALA A 19 -34.73 59.22 28.62
CA ALA A 19 -34.24 58.69 27.35
C ALA A 19 -33.13 57.65 27.56
N ALA A 20 -32.24 57.83 28.54
CA ALA A 20 -31.20 56.85 28.86
C ALA A 20 -31.78 55.54 29.42
N VAL A 21 -32.84 55.60 30.23
CA VAL A 21 -33.51 54.40 30.78
C VAL A 21 -34.30 53.65 29.70
N SER A 22 -34.95 54.35 28.77
CA SER A 22 -35.67 53.70 27.65
C SER A 22 -34.73 53.09 26.60
N PHE A 23 -33.51 53.64 26.40
CA PHE A 23 -32.48 52.98 25.59
C PHE A 23 -31.84 51.76 26.27
N SER A 24 -31.86 51.67 27.60
CA SER A 24 -31.33 50.50 28.32
C SER A 24 -32.28 49.29 28.35
N TRP A 25 -33.59 49.48 28.12
CA TRP A 25 -34.54 48.38 27.95
C TRP A 25 -34.66 47.88 26.50
N ALA A 26 -34.34 48.72 25.51
CA ALA A 26 -34.30 48.31 24.10
C ALA A 26 -33.10 47.40 23.73
N CYS A 27 -32.16 47.17 24.67
CA CYS A 27 -31.05 46.23 24.50
C CYS A 27 -31.24 44.89 25.23
N ILE A 28 -32.35 44.69 25.96
CA ILE A 28 -32.56 43.46 26.76
C ILE A 28 -33.50 42.46 26.07
N GLU A 29 -34.21 42.87 25.01
CA GLU A 29 -34.94 41.93 24.14
C GLU A 29 -34.23 41.78 22.79
N ARG A 30 -32.99 41.30 22.81
CA ARG A 30 -32.60 40.37 21.75
C ARG A 30 -33.08 39.01 22.25
N PRO A 31 -33.87 38.23 21.48
CA PRO A 31 -33.89 36.81 21.74
C PRO A 31 -32.41 36.40 21.73
N MET A 32 -31.91 35.93 22.87
CA MET A 32 -30.72 35.12 22.83
C MET A 32 -31.11 33.97 21.92
N LYS A 33 -30.65 34.03 20.66
CA LYS A 33 -30.45 32.82 19.90
C LYS A 33 -29.54 32.03 20.82
N VAL A 34 -30.13 31.04 21.50
CA VAL A 34 -29.34 29.98 22.13
C VAL A 34 -28.36 29.61 21.04
N ALA A 35 -27.06 29.85 21.27
CA ALA A 35 -26.08 29.33 20.35
C ALA A 35 -26.36 27.83 20.33
N ASP A 36 -26.84 27.31 19.20
CA ASP A 36 -26.97 25.87 19.03
C ASP A 36 -25.61 25.30 19.41
N PRO A 37 -25.50 24.55 20.52
CA PRO A 37 -24.25 23.92 20.84
C PRO A 37 -24.23 22.63 20.03
N ALA A 38 -24.00 22.75 18.72
CA ALA A 38 -23.42 21.64 17.99
C ALA A 38 -21.91 21.83 18.08
N PRO A 39 -21.17 21.02 18.86
CA PRO A 39 -19.77 20.83 18.54
C PRO A 39 -19.76 20.32 17.10
N ASN A 40 -19.21 21.08 16.15
CA ASN A 40 -18.77 20.47 14.90
C ASN A 40 -17.82 19.36 15.35
N VAL A 41 -18.26 18.12 15.27
CA VAL A 41 -17.39 17.00 15.60
C VAL A 41 -16.38 16.97 14.46
N ILE A 42 -15.20 17.52 14.71
CA ILE A 42 -14.12 17.51 13.73
C ILE A 42 -13.48 16.14 13.86
N SER A 43 -13.65 15.30 12.83
CA SER A 43 -12.87 14.08 12.68
C SER A 43 -11.51 14.45 12.07
N ASP A 44 -10.45 14.27 12.84
CA ASP A 44 -9.06 14.44 12.40
C ASP A 44 -8.45 13.05 12.21
N PHE A 45 -7.98 12.75 10.99
CA PHE A 45 -7.18 11.55 10.74
C PHE A 45 -6.11 11.80 9.67
N SER A 46 -5.10 10.94 9.65
CA SER A 46 -4.00 10.94 8.68
C SER A 46 -3.91 9.56 8.08
N ALA A 47 -3.96 9.44 6.75
CA ALA A 47 -4.03 8.13 6.12
C ALA A 47 -3.44 8.12 4.69
N LEU A 48 -2.92 6.95 4.28
CA LEU A 48 -2.36 6.65 2.96
C LEU A 48 -3.43 6.01 2.06
N GLN A 49 -3.51 6.42 0.79
CA GLN A 49 -4.74 6.32 0.01
C GLN A 49 -4.70 5.29 -1.15
N SER A 50 -5.57 4.28 -1.12
CA SER A 50 -6.07 3.53 -2.31
C SER A 50 -7.59 3.30 -2.27
N THR A 51 -8.27 3.37 -3.44
CA THR A 51 -9.73 3.13 -3.64
C THR A 51 -10.04 1.66 -3.90
N THR A 52 -9.02 0.84 -4.16
CA THR A 52 -9.17 -0.60 -4.35
C THR A 52 -8.19 -1.31 -3.44
N ARG A 53 -8.63 -2.41 -2.84
CA ARG A 53 -7.80 -3.26 -1.99
C ARG A 53 -6.95 -4.18 -2.85
N ASP A 54 -6.39 -3.65 -3.93
CA ASP A 54 -5.64 -4.38 -4.93
C ASP A 54 -4.16 -4.39 -4.56
N VAL A 55 -3.57 -5.58 -4.47
CA VAL A 55 -2.16 -5.80 -4.14
C VAL A 55 -1.52 -6.72 -5.17
N ASP A 56 -0.50 -6.23 -5.87
CA ASP A 56 0.39 -6.99 -6.74
C ASP A 56 1.64 -7.35 -5.93
N LEU A 57 1.87 -8.63 -5.67
CA LEU A 57 2.96 -9.13 -4.84
C LEU A 57 3.92 -9.98 -5.68
N ILE A 58 5.19 -9.57 -5.74
CA ILE A 58 6.27 -10.27 -6.44
C ILE A 58 7.23 -10.82 -5.40
N PHE A 59 7.40 -12.14 -5.40
CA PHE A 59 8.49 -12.80 -4.69
C PHE A 59 9.60 -13.13 -5.68
N LEU A 60 10.77 -12.50 -5.52
CA LEU A 60 11.98 -12.98 -6.16
C LEU A 60 12.63 -14.01 -5.22
N VAL A 61 12.78 -15.23 -5.70
CA VAL A 61 13.36 -16.34 -4.94
C VAL A 61 14.60 -16.81 -5.65
N ASP A 62 15.72 -16.72 -4.95
CA ASP A 62 16.99 -17.23 -5.43
C ASP A 62 16.96 -18.75 -5.60
N THR A 63 17.60 -19.19 -6.67
CA THR A 63 17.68 -20.59 -7.12
C THR A 63 19.12 -21.09 -7.14
N SER A 64 20.04 -20.38 -6.46
CA SER A 64 21.39 -20.84 -6.18
C SER A 64 21.36 -22.16 -5.37
N ARG A 65 22.51 -22.83 -5.30
CA ARG A 65 22.58 -24.19 -4.71
C ARG A 65 22.38 -24.23 -3.21
N SER A 66 22.63 -23.12 -2.51
CA SER A 66 22.53 -23.03 -1.06
C SER A 66 21.09 -22.84 -0.58
N MET A 67 20.20 -22.35 -1.44
CA MET A 67 18.85 -21.88 -1.11
C MET A 67 17.82 -22.95 -0.74
N GLU A 68 18.19 -24.23 -0.62
CA GLU A 68 17.24 -25.32 -0.34
C GLU A 68 16.52 -25.10 1.01
N ASP A 69 17.28 -24.81 2.06
CA ASP A 69 16.73 -24.63 3.42
C ASP A 69 15.96 -23.30 3.51
N GLU A 70 16.44 -22.24 2.88
CA GLU A 70 15.84 -20.91 2.84
C GLU A 70 14.49 -20.93 2.10
N GLN A 71 14.38 -21.65 0.97
CA GLN A 71 13.10 -21.85 0.27
C GLN A 71 12.12 -22.67 1.12
N ILE A 72 12.59 -23.64 1.92
CA ILE A 72 11.74 -24.34 2.89
C ILE A 72 11.23 -23.37 3.96
N LEU A 73 12.11 -22.54 4.54
CA LEU A 73 11.75 -21.56 5.57
C LEU A 73 10.77 -20.51 5.06
N LEU A 74 10.94 -20.01 3.83
CA LEU A 74 10.01 -19.10 3.18
C LEU A 74 8.61 -19.70 3.12
N ARG A 75 8.48 -20.93 2.62
CA ARG A 75 7.19 -21.62 2.48
C ARG A 75 6.54 -21.93 3.81
N GLN A 76 7.33 -22.30 4.83
CA GLN A 76 6.82 -22.56 6.18
C GLN A 76 6.28 -21.30 6.86
N ASN A 77 6.85 -20.12 6.57
CA ASN A 77 6.47 -18.87 7.20
C ASN A 77 5.48 -18.03 6.37
N PHE A 78 5.29 -18.33 5.08
CA PHE A 78 4.30 -17.66 4.23
C PHE A 78 2.87 -17.61 4.81
N PRO A 79 2.36 -18.65 5.49
CA PRO A 79 1.05 -18.58 6.16
C PRO A 79 0.92 -17.40 7.15
N ASN A 80 2.02 -16.91 7.73
CA ASN A 80 1.99 -15.75 8.61
C ASN A 80 1.64 -14.46 7.87
N LEU A 81 2.11 -14.28 6.62
CA LEU A 81 1.72 -13.17 5.76
C LEU A 81 0.23 -13.29 5.41
N VAL A 82 -0.20 -14.46 4.93
CA VAL A 82 -1.59 -14.67 4.49
C VAL A 82 -2.57 -14.45 5.65
N ARG A 83 -2.22 -14.90 6.87
CA ARG A 83 -3.03 -14.62 8.07
C ARG A 83 -3.23 -13.11 8.26
N VAL A 84 -2.16 -12.31 8.23
CA VAL A 84 -2.28 -10.85 8.38
C VAL A 84 -3.13 -10.25 7.27
N LEU A 85 -2.96 -10.71 6.02
CA LEU A 85 -3.76 -10.23 4.88
C LEU A 85 -5.26 -10.58 5.00
N LYS A 86 -5.59 -11.76 5.54
CA LYS A 86 -6.97 -12.18 5.84
C LYS A 86 -7.58 -11.40 7.02
N ASP A 87 -6.74 -10.93 7.95
CA ASP A 87 -7.12 -10.11 9.13
C ASP A 87 -7.28 -8.62 8.80
N ILE A 88 -7.22 -8.22 7.53
CA ILE A 88 -7.52 -6.86 7.09
C ILE A 88 -9.04 -6.69 7.10
N SER A 89 -9.52 -5.56 7.62
CA SER A 89 -10.94 -5.18 7.64
C SER A 89 -11.56 -5.43 6.26
N GLY A 90 -12.60 -6.25 6.15
CA GLY A 90 -13.28 -6.64 4.90
C GLY A 90 -12.67 -7.83 4.13
N GLY A 91 -11.69 -8.53 4.72
CA GLY A 91 -11.20 -9.84 4.27
C GLY A 91 -9.86 -9.79 3.53
N LEU A 92 -9.57 -10.82 2.72
CA LEU A 92 -8.35 -10.84 1.90
C LEU A 92 -8.42 -9.74 0.81
N PRO A 93 -7.39 -8.91 0.62
CA PRO A 93 -7.32 -7.98 -0.52
C PRO A 93 -7.39 -8.71 -1.88
N ASN A 94 -7.69 -7.98 -2.95
CA ASN A 94 -7.60 -8.49 -4.32
C ASN A 94 -6.12 -8.70 -4.68
N LEU A 95 -5.71 -9.95 -4.80
CA LEU A 95 -4.31 -10.33 -4.86
C LEU A 95 -3.93 -10.81 -6.26
N HIS A 96 -2.91 -10.18 -6.83
CA HIS A 96 -2.05 -10.81 -7.83
C HIS A 96 -0.75 -11.21 -7.15
N LEU A 97 -0.36 -12.48 -7.23
CA LEU A 97 0.87 -12.96 -6.60
C LEU A 97 1.68 -13.78 -7.59
N GLY A 98 2.93 -13.39 -7.82
CA GLY A 98 3.84 -14.13 -8.70
C GLY A 98 5.20 -14.40 -8.05
N THR A 99 5.86 -15.48 -8.48
CA THR A 99 7.26 -15.79 -8.15
C THR A 99 8.13 -15.65 -9.39
N ILE A 100 9.35 -15.12 -9.23
CA ILE A 100 10.37 -15.01 -10.28
C ILE A 100 11.73 -15.49 -9.72
N SER A 101 12.64 -15.90 -10.60
CA SER A 101 14.04 -16.20 -10.25
C SER A 101 14.98 -15.06 -10.69
N PRO A 102 16.19 -14.95 -10.11
CA PRO A 102 17.21 -14.01 -10.57
C PRO A 102 18.00 -14.49 -11.79
N ASP A 103 17.68 -15.67 -12.35
CA ASP A 103 18.43 -16.25 -13.46
C ASP A 103 18.10 -15.53 -14.78
N LEU A 104 19.05 -14.76 -15.30
CA LEU A 104 18.98 -14.13 -16.62
C LEU A 104 19.99 -14.70 -17.62
N GLY A 105 20.68 -15.78 -17.25
CA GLY A 105 21.77 -16.40 -18.00
C GLY A 105 22.97 -15.46 -18.23
N THR A 106 23.97 -15.96 -18.95
CA THR A 106 25.25 -15.24 -19.17
C THR A 106 25.57 -14.97 -20.64
N ALA A 107 24.56 -15.05 -21.51
CA ALA A 107 24.74 -14.88 -22.96
C ALA A 107 25.48 -13.57 -23.29
N PRO A 108 26.41 -13.56 -24.27
CA PRO A 108 26.73 -14.65 -25.21
C PRO A 108 27.72 -15.69 -24.65
N TYR A 109 28.13 -15.58 -23.40
CA TYR A 109 29.04 -16.51 -22.76
C TYR A 109 28.28 -17.66 -22.12
N ASN A 110 28.91 -18.84 -22.15
CA ASN A 110 28.33 -20.04 -21.56
C ASN A 110 29.10 -20.36 -20.28
N SER A 111 28.48 -20.20 -19.13
CA SER A 111 29.01 -20.62 -17.83
C SER A 111 28.15 -21.75 -17.26
N ALA A 112 28.80 -22.67 -16.55
CA ALA A 112 28.12 -23.82 -15.98
C ALA A 112 26.98 -23.38 -15.05
N GLY A 113 25.75 -23.84 -15.34
CA GLY A 113 24.55 -23.45 -14.58
C GLY A 113 23.84 -22.20 -15.12
N CYS A 114 24.41 -21.49 -16.08
CA CYS A 114 23.81 -20.31 -16.73
C CYS A 114 23.67 -20.49 -18.25
N ASP A 115 23.66 -21.75 -18.70
CA ASP A 115 23.79 -22.10 -20.12
C ASP A 115 22.57 -21.72 -20.98
N ARG A 116 21.45 -21.39 -20.34
CA ARG A 116 20.21 -20.96 -21.00
C ARG A 116 20.31 -19.48 -21.35
N PRO A 117 20.28 -19.10 -22.65
CA PRO A 117 20.22 -17.69 -23.03
C PRO A 117 18.99 -17.02 -22.41
N ASN A 118 19.19 -15.85 -21.80
CA ASN A 118 18.21 -15.07 -21.05
C ASN A 118 17.68 -15.73 -19.77
N GLY A 119 18.16 -16.91 -19.37
CA GLY A 119 17.67 -17.60 -18.17
C GLY A 119 16.14 -17.71 -18.16
N ASP A 120 15.53 -17.26 -17.07
CA ASP A 120 14.08 -17.13 -16.88
C ASP A 120 13.54 -15.74 -17.26
N ASP A 121 14.40 -14.79 -17.65
CA ASP A 121 14.04 -13.52 -18.28
C ASP A 121 13.08 -12.62 -17.45
N GLY A 122 13.06 -12.80 -16.13
CA GLY A 122 12.11 -12.11 -15.25
C GLY A 122 10.65 -12.48 -15.53
N ARG A 123 10.40 -13.69 -16.03
CA ARG A 123 9.05 -14.23 -16.27
C ARG A 123 8.51 -14.87 -15.01
N PHE A 124 7.23 -14.63 -14.70
CA PHE A 124 6.58 -15.34 -13.61
C PHE A 124 6.64 -16.85 -13.82
N MET A 125 6.91 -17.55 -12.73
CA MET A 125 7.08 -18.99 -12.66
C MET A 125 6.03 -19.59 -11.75
N LYS A 126 5.68 -20.84 -12.01
CA LYS A 126 4.85 -21.64 -11.10
C LYS A 126 5.57 -22.92 -10.67
N GLY A 127 6.60 -22.71 -9.86
CA GLY A 127 7.51 -23.75 -9.38
C GLY A 127 8.59 -24.11 -10.41
N ALA A 128 9.51 -24.98 -10.00
CA ALA A 128 10.61 -25.46 -10.83
C ALA A 128 10.09 -26.00 -12.18
N GLY A 129 10.58 -25.41 -13.28
CA GLY A 129 10.15 -25.79 -14.63
C GLY A 129 8.66 -25.58 -14.93
N ASN A 130 7.96 -24.73 -14.16
CA ASN A 130 6.51 -24.51 -14.23
C ASN A 130 5.68 -25.77 -13.97
N ALA A 131 6.16 -26.67 -13.10
CA ALA A 131 5.55 -27.97 -12.84
C ALA A 131 4.28 -27.91 -11.96
N CYS A 132 4.01 -26.80 -11.26
CA CYS A 132 2.84 -26.70 -10.41
C CYS A 132 1.54 -26.74 -11.24
N VAL A 133 0.55 -27.47 -10.71
CA VAL A 133 -0.78 -27.60 -11.35
C VAL A 133 -1.48 -26.24 -11.35
N ASN A 134 -1.51 -25.59 -10.19
CA ASN A 134 -1.97 -24.23 -10.00
C ASN A 134 -0.79 -23.24 -10.05
N PRO A 135 -1.03 -21.96 -10.42
CA PRO A 135 -2.23 -21.45 -11.07
C PRO A 135 -2.45 -22.03 -12.48
N VAL A 136 -3.70 -21.98 -12.94
CA VAL A 136 -4.15 -22.45 -14.26
C VAL A 136 -4.24 -21.27 -15.21
N ASN A 137 -3.86 -21.45 -16.48
CA ASN A 137 -3.84 -20.45 -17.55
C ASN A 137 -2.85 -19.29 -17.39
N GLN A 138 -2.46 -18.94 -16.17
CA GLN A 138 -1.43 -17.95 -15.86
C GLN A 138 -0.28 -18.58 -15.05
N ASN A 139 0.82 -17.84 -14.92
CA ASN A 139 1.97 -18.21 -14.09
C ASN A 139 2.01 -17.44 -12.75
N PHE A 140 0.97 -16.66 -12.47
CA PHE A 140 0.79 -15.94 -11.22
C PHE A 140 -0.63 -16.21 -10.71
N VAL A 141 -0.82 -16.14 -9.39
CA VAL A 141 -2.10 -16.26 -8.74
C VAL A 141 -2.94 -15.02 -9.02
N VAL A 142 -4.20 -15.25 -9.36
CA VAL A 142 -5.26 -14.26 -9.29
C VAL A 142 -6.25 -14.73 -8.24
N ASP A 143 -6.43 -13.95 -7.18
CA ASP A 143 -7.48 -14.12 -6.18
C ASP A 143 -8.13 -12.77 -5.95
N VAL A 144 -9.30 -12.51 -6.55
CA VAL A 144 -10.00 -11.22 -6.49
C VAL A 144 -11.47 -11.39 -6.14
N GLU A 145 -12.12 -10.35 -5.64
CA GLU A 145 -13.56 -10.36 -5.40
C GLU A 145 -14.35 -10.37 -6.72
N PRO A 146 -15.47 -11.11 -6.80
CA PRO A 146 -16.33 -11.09 -7.98
C PRO A 146 -16.96 -9.71 -8.20
N ARG A 147 -17.13 -9.32 -9.46
CA ARG A 147 -17.72 -8.04 -9.84
C ARG A 147 -19.18 -8.17 -10.25
N GLY A 148 -19.99 -7.16 -9.92
CA GLY A 148 -21.40 -7.10 -10.31
C GLY A 148 -22.32 -8.02 -9.51
N CYS A 149 -21.94 -8.36 -8.27
CA CYS A 149 -22.75 -9.05 -7.29
C CYS A 149 -22.66 -8.35 -5.93
N THR A 150 -23.57 -8.70 -5.02
CA THR A 150 -23.62 -8.23 -3.64
C THR A 150 -23.02 -9.28 -2.71
N ILE A 151 -22.13 -8.85 -1.81
CA ILE A 151 -21.53 -9.67 -0.77
C ILE A 151 -21.81 -8.97 0.56
N GLU A 152 -22.53 -9.63 1.45
CA GLU A 152 -22.68 -9.16 2.83
C GLU A 152 -21.41 -9.55 3.59
N LYS A 153 -20.67 -8.56 4.09
CA LYS A 153 -19.45 -8.76 4.89
C LYS A 153 -19.69 -8.35 6.34
N LEU A 154 -19.41 -9.25 7.27
CA LEU A 154 -19.35 -8.96 8.69
C LEU A 154 -17.89 -8.83 9.11
N THR A 155 -17.52 -7.63 9.54
CA THR A 155 -16.18 -7.31 10.02
C THR A 155 -16.30 -6.74 11.43
N ALA A 156 -15.67 -7.39 12.40
CA ALA A 156 -15.52 -6.85 13.76
C ALA A 156 -14.02 -6.66 14.05
N ASP A 157 -13.65 -5.59 14.75
CA ASP A 157 -12.23 -5.31 14.99
C ASP A 157 -11.59 -6.44 15.83
N GLY A 158 -10.50 -7.00 15.30
CA GLY A 158 -9.82 -8.14 15.91
C GLY A 158 -10.44 -9.50 15.58
N GLU A 159 -11.51 -9.55 14.79
CA GLU A 159 -12.10 -10.77 14.26
C GLU A 159 -11.92 -10.85 12.73
N THR A 160 -11.82 -12.07 12.22
CA THR A 160 -11.72 -12.33 10.78
C THR A 160 -13.03 -11.95 10.09
N THR A 161 -12.93 -11.34 8.90
CA THR A 161 -14.12 -11.02 8.12
C THR A 161 -14.84 -12.28 7.66
N THR A 162 -16.16 -12.33 7.82
CA THR A 162 -17.01 -13.42 7.33
C THR A 162 -18.05 -12.90 6.35
N CYS A 163 -18.50 -13.77 5.43
CA CYS A 163 -19.53 -13.41 4.48
C CYS A 163 -20.76 -14.33 4.65
N PRO A 164 -21.73 -13.95 5.49
CA PRO A 164 -22.91 -14.79 5.78
C PRO A 164 -23.82 -14.97 4.56
N SER A 165 -23.83 -14.03 3.60
CA SER A 165 -24.65 -14.11 2.40
C SER A 165 -24.02 -13.40 1.20
N HIS A 166 -24.30 -13.90 -0.01
CA HIS A 166 -23.95 -13.25 -1.28
C HIS A 166 -24.88 -13.75 -2.40
N ASP A 167 -24.95 -13.00 -3.51
CA ASP A 167 -25.67 -13.42 -4.74
C ASP A 167 -24.73 -13.73 -5.93
N CYS A 168 -23.43 -13.73 -5.69
CA CYS A 168 -22.41 -14.00 -6.72
C CYS A 168 -22.57 -15.37 -7.38
N ALA A 169 -22.42 -15.38 -8.71
CA ALA A 169 -22.41 -16.56 -9.56
C ALA A 169 -21.16 -16.59 -10.45
N GLN A 170 -20.92 -17.69 -11.16
CA GLN A 170 -19.74 -17.84 -12.04
C GLN A 170 -19.63 -16.69 -13.06
N ALA A 171 -20.74 -16.13 -13.54
CA ALA A 171 -20.76 -14.98 -14.45
C ALA A 171 -20.05 -13.74 -13.87
N ASN A 172 -20.02 -13.58 -12.54
CA ASN A 172 -19.31 -12.50 -11.86
C ASN A 172 -17.79 -12.70 -11.82
N CYS A 173 -17.31 -13.87 -12.22
CA CYS A 173 -15.90 -14.21 -12.38
C CYS A 173 -15.45 -14.35 -13.85
N GLU A 174 -16.38 -14.19 -14.80
CA GLU A 174 -16.04 -14.24 -16.21
C GLU A 174 -15.44 -12.91 -16.67
N GLN A 175 -14.64 -12.94 -17.74
CA GLN A 175 -13.92 -11.78 -18.26
C GLN A 175 -14.82 -10.55 -18.48
N ALA A 176 -16.09 -10.78 -18.88
CA ALA A 176 -17.08 -9.72 -19.07
C ALA A 176 -17.36 -8.91 -17.80
N ALA A 177 -17.28 -9.51 -16.61
CA ALA A 177 -17.48 -8.82 -15.33
C ALA A 177 -16.30 -7.89 -14.97
N PHE A 178 -15.12 -8.12 -15.57
CA PHE A 178 -13.90 -7.36 -15.35
C PHE A 178 -13.53 -6.43 -16.49
N THR A 179 -14.42 -6.24 -17.46
CA THR A 179 -14.16 -5.39 -18.62
C THR A 179 -14.68 -3.97 -18.36
N ASP A 180 -13.81 -2.96 -18.55
CA ASP A 180 -14.20 -1.54 -18.43
C ASP A 180 -15.10 -1.07 -19.60
N LEU A 181 -15.51 0.20 -19.56
CA LEU A 181 -16.39 0.79 -20.59
C LEU A 181 -15.71 0.89 -21.96
N GLU A 182 -14.39 0.90 -21.98
CA GLU A 182 -13.52 0.93 -23.16
C GLU A 182 -13.29 -0.46 -23.76
N GLY A 183 -13.73 -1.52 -23.07
CA GLY A 183 -13.60 -2.90 -23.54
C GLY A 183 -12.30 -3.58 -23.12
N THR A 184 -11.54 -3.01 -22.19
CA THR A 184 -10.29 -3.56 -21.67
C THR A 184 -10.55 -4.40 -20.42
N PRO A 185 -10.19 -5.69 -20.42
CA PRO A 185 -10.29 -6.52 -19.22
C PRO A 185 -9.24 -6.12 -18.18
N SER A 186 -9.66 -5.88 -16.94
CA SER A 186 -8.76 -5.67 -15.81
C SER A 186 -8.23 -6.96 -15.20
N GLU A 187 -8.83 -8.10 -15.54
CA GLU A 187 -8.47 -9.43 -15.04
C GLU A 187 -8.36 -10.45 -16.18
N PRO A 188 -7.49 -11.47 -16.06
CA PRO A 188 -7.35 -12.49 -17.09
C PRO A 188 -8.59 -13.40 -17.16
N ALA A 189 -8.80 -14.01 -18.34
CA ALA A 189 -9.89 -14.95 -18.52
C ALA A 189 -9.64 -16.29 -17.80
N GLY A 190 -10.73 -17.01 -17.51
CA GLY A 190 -10.69 -18.37 -16.96
C GLY A 190 -10.71 -18.45 -15.43
N LEU A 191 -11.08 -17.37 -14.74
CA LEU A 191 -11.29 -17.40 -13.29
C LEU A 191 -12.54 -18.20 -12.93
N VAL A 192 -12.46 -18.93 -11.82
CA VAL A 192 -13.52 -19.77 -11.28
C VAL A 192 -14.00 -19.17 -9.97
N LEU A 193 -15.32 -19.12 -9.77
CA LEU A 193 -15.91 -18.74 -8.49
C LEU A 193 -15.63 -19.83 -7.45
N ALA A 194 -15.03 -19.43 -6.34
CA ALA A 194 -14.75 -20.25 -5.18
C ALA A 194 -15.18 -19.52 -3.90
N MET A 195 -15.41 -20.27 -2.82
CA MET A 195 -15.59 -19.68 -1.50
C MET A 195 -14.28 -19.80 -0.72
N ASP A 196 -13.93 -18.78 0.05
CA ASP A 196 -12.91 -18.92 1.07
C ASP A 196 -13.46 -19.63 2.32
N GLU A 197 -12.59 -19.78 3.33
CA GLU A 197 -12.92 -20.47 4.59
C GLU A 197 -13.97 -19.73 5.45
N ASN A 198 -14.21 -18.45 5.17
CA ASN A 198 -15.13 -17.58 5.91
C ASN A 198 -16.43 -17.31 5.13
N GLY A 199 -16.66 -18.04 4.02
CA GLY A 199 -17.85 -17.93 3.18
C GLY A 199 -17.81 -16.79 2.16
N CYS A 200 -16.68 -16.10 2.00
CA CYS A 200 -16.56 -15.00 1.07
C CYS A 200 -16.28 -15.50 -0.36
N PRO A 201 -17.08 -15.07 -1.35
CA PRO A 201 -16.90 -15.48 -2.74
C PRO A 201 -15.67 -14.80 -3.34
N ARG A 202 -14.87 -15.56 -4.10
CA ARG A 202 -13.62 -15.15 -4.75
C ARG A 202 -13.53 -15.70 -6.17
N CYS A 203 -12.99 -14.93 -7.09
CA CYS A 203 -12.65 -15.35 -8.44
C CYS A 203 -11.18 -15.74 -8.49
N ARG A 204 -10.91 -17.02 -8.75
CA ARG A 204 -9.58 -17.61 -8.65
C ARG A 204 -9.15 -18.32 -9.92
N ASN A 205 -7.86 -18.30 -10.21
CA ASN A 205 -7.26 -19.15 -11.24
C ASN A 205 -6.65 -20.45 -10.67
N TYR A 206 -7.09 -20.87 -9.50
CA TYR A 206 -6.67 -22.10 -8.84
C TYR A 206 -7.84 -22.76 -8.12
N SER A 207 -7.75 -24.08 -7.92
CA SER A 207 -8.80 -24.85 -7.25
C SER A 207 -8.22 -26.09 -6.57
N GLY A 208 -8.92 -26.59 -5.55
CA GLY A 208 -8.52 -27.79 -4.81
C GLY A 208 -7.36 -27.61 -3.83
N GLU A 209 -6.77 -26.42 -3.78
CA GLU A 209 -5.64 -26.04 -2.91
C GLU A 209 -5.91 -24.68 -2.26
N SER A 210 -5.34 -24.45 -1.08
CA SER A 210 -5.36 -23.12 -0.42
C SER A 210 -4.39 -22.15 -1.10
N LEU A 211 -4.48 -20.85 -0.82
CA LEU A 211 -3.52 -19.86 -1.33
C LEU A 211 -2.10 -20.20 -0.84
N GLU A 212 -2.01 -20.64 0.40
CA GLU A 212 -0.79 -21.06 1.08
C GLU A 212 -0.15 -22.27 0.38
N ASP A 213 -0.94 -23.28 -0.01
CA ASP A 213 -0.47 -24.46 -0.75
C ASP A 213 0.00 -24.09 -2.16
N VAL A 214 -0.76 -23.25 -2.87
CA VAL A 214 -0.40 -22.79 -4.22
C VAL A 214 0.92 -22.02 -4.17
N PHE A 215 1.07 -21.08 -3.23
CA PHE A 215 2.34 -20.37 -3.04
C PHE A 215 3.48 -21.31 -2.68
N SER A 216 3.25 -22.27 -1.78
CA SER A 216 4.25 -23.25 -1.38
C SER A 216 4.79 -24.02 -2.59
N CYS A 217 3.95 -24.39 -3.55
CA CYS A 217 4.42 -24.97 -4.80
C CYS A 217 5.18 -23.94 -5.67
N MET A 218 4.63 -22.74 -5.85
CA MET A 218 5.20 -21.71 -6.71
C MET A 218 6.58 -21.21 -6.26
N ALA A 219 6.83 -21.19 -4.95
CA ALA A 219 8.08 -20.71 -4.35
C ALA A 219 9.18 -21.78 -4.31
N ASP A 220 8.87 -23.04 -4.62
CA ASP A 220 9.87 -24.10 -4.85
C ASP A 220 10.33 -24.02 -6.32
N LEU A 221 11.26 -23.09 -6.57
CA LEU A 221 11.81 -22.83 -7.91
C LEU A 221 13.01 -23.74 -8.24
N GLY A 222 13.46 -24.54 -7.25
CA GLY A 222 14.65 -25.37 -7.34
C GLY A 222 15.94 -24.60 -7.02
N ILE A 223 17.06 -25.32 -7.08
CA ILE A 223 18.40 -24.86 -6.64
C ILE A 223 19.48 -24.99 -7.73
N ALA A 224 19.04 -25.02 -8.99
CA ALA A 224 19.88 -25.26 -10.16
C ALA A 224 20.05 -24.03 -11.06
N GLY A 225 19.72 -22.85 -10.54
CA GLY A 225 19.81 -21.58 -11.24
C GLY A 225 21.24 -21.11 -11.47
N CYS A 226 21.36 -20.04 -12.25
CA CYS A 226 22.61 -19.39 -12.54
C CYS A 226 23.26 -18.79 -11.28
N GLY A 227 24.53 -19.14 -11.03
CA GLY A 227 25.34 -18.61 -9.92
C GLY A 227 25.79 -17.15 -10.06
N LEU A 228 25.21 -16.39 -10.99
CA LEU A 228 25.45 -14.96 -11.22
C LEU A 228 24.08 -14.29 -11.26
N GLU A 229 23.53 -14.12 -10.07
CA GLU A 229 22.15 -13.76 -9.80
C GLU A 229 21.90 -12.28 -10.14
N SER A 230 20.86 -11.99 -10.92
CA SER A 230 20.52 -10.62 -11.34
C SER A 230 19.17 -10.20 -10.75
N GLN A 231 19.08 -10.15 -9.42
CA GLN A 231 17.87 -9.91 -8.64
C GLN A 231 17.14 -8.65 -9.11
N LEU A 232 17.85 -7.52 -9.19
CA LEU A 232 17.23 -6.24 -9.54
C LEU A 232 16.81 -6.18 -11.02
N GLU A 233 17.60 -6.75 -11.93
CA GLU A 233 17.25 -6.83 -13.34
C GLU A 233 16.07 -7.77 -13.61
N ALA A 234 15.95 -8.88 -12.87
CA ALA A 234 14.82 -9.79 -12.99
C ALA A 234 13.52 -9.10 -12.58
N VAL A 235 13.51 -8.37 -11.46
CA VAL A 235 12.37 -7.53 -11.05
C VAL A 235 12.06 -6.48 -12.12
N TYR A 236 13.09 -5.79 -12.64
CA TYR A 236 12.93 -4.81 -13.71
C TYR A 236 12.21 -5.40 -14.92
N ARG A 237 12.64 -6.58 -15.39
CA ARG A 237 12.00 -7.25 -16.55
C ARG A 237 10.57 -7.68 -16.23
N ALA A 238 10.32 -8.18 -15.02
CA ALA A 238 8.99 -8.62 -14.59
C ALA A 238 7.94 -7.50 -14.69
N VAL A 239 8.30 -6.26 -14.30
CA VAL A 239 7.36 -5.14 -14.26
C VAL A 239 7.32 -4.30 -15.54
N THR A 240 8.39 -4.33 -16.35
CA THR A 240 8.49 -3.54 -17.60
C THR A 240 8.09 -4.32 -18.85
N ASP A 241 8.36 -5.63 -18.91
CA ASP A 241 7.89 -6.51 -19.98
C ASP A 241 6.68 -7.32 -19.51
N ARG A 242 5.51 -6.80 -19.85
CA ARG A 242 4.19 -7.36 -19.48
C ARG A 242 3.66 -8.38 -20.49
N SER A 243 4.54 -9.00 -21.28
CA SER A 243 4.15 -10.02 -22.26
C SER A 243 4.39 -11.44 -21.75
N GLY A 244 3.82 -12.44 -22.45
CA GLY A 244 4.03 -13.84 -22.14
C GLY A 244 3.51 -14.20 -20.75
N ALA A 245 4.37 -14.80 -19.91
CA ALA A 245 3.99 -15.21 -18.55
C ALA A 245 3.62 -14.04 -17.62
N ASN A 246 3.97 -12.80 -17.99
CA ASN A 246 3.69 -11.58 -17.21
C ASN A 246 2.40 -10.89 -17.64
N GLU A 247 1.75 -11.38 -18.70
CA GLU A 247 0.54 -10.78 -19.25
C GLU A 247 -0.62 -10.85 -18.24
N GLY A 248 -1.20 -9.68 -17.94
CA GLY A 248 -2.31 -9.54 -17.01
C GLY A 248 -1.94 -9.44 -15.53
N PHE A 249 -0.65 -9.53 -15.16
CA PHE A 249 -0.23 -9.37 -13.76
C PHE A 249 -0.34 -7.92 -13.27
N TRP A 250 0.11 -6.96 -14.07
CA TRP A 250 0.23 -5.57 -13.64
C TRP A 250 -1.12 -4.85 -13.60
N ARG A 251 -1.52 -4.32 -12.44
CA ARG A 251 -2.69 -3.46 -12.29
C ARG A 251 -2.27 -2.04 -11.95
N GLU A 252 -2.75 -1.04 -12.70
CA GLU A 252 -2.29 0.35 -12.53
C GLU A 252 -2.54 0.90 -11.13
N ASN A 253 -3.70 0.60 -10.55
CA ASN A 253 -4.13 1.11 -9.24
C ASN A 253 -3.84 0.20 -8.04
N ALA A 254 -3.14 -0.92 -8.25
CA ALA A 254 -2.75 -1.81 -7.16
C ALA A 254 -1.50 -1.33 -6.41
N TYR A 255 -1.42 -1.60 -5.10
CA TYR A 255 -0.16 -1.54 -4.39
C TYR A 255 0.80 -2.59 -4.95
N LEU A 256 2.07 -2.24 -5.13
CA LEU A 256 3.11 -3.17 -5.55
C LEU A 256 3.98 -3.51 -4.35
N ALA A 257 4.05 -4.78 -3.99
CA ALA A 257 5.01 -5.29 -3.03
C ALA A 257 6.04 -6.17 -3.75
N ILE A 258 7.33 -5.86 -3.58
CA ILE A 258 8.45 -6.64 -4.10
C ILE A 258 9.21 -7.20 -2.90
N PHE A 259 9.37 -8.51 -2.86
CA PHE A 259 10.04 -9.19 -1.76
C PHE A 259 11.13 -10.11 -2.29
N ILE A 260 12.38 -9.82 -1.93
CA ILE A 260 13.57 -10.50 -2.44
C ILE A 260 14.09 -11.49 -1.40
N ILE A 261 14.39 -12.73 -1.79
CA ILE A 261 15.02 -13.73 -0.92
C ILE A 261 16.24 -14.26 -1.66
N SER A 262 17.44 -14.01 -1.11
CA SER A 262 18.71 -14.39 -1.74
C SER A 262 19.86 -14.43 -0.72
N ASP A 263 20.74 -15.42 -0.82
CA ASP A 263 21.97 -15.50 -0.03
C ASP A 263 23.19 -14.89 -0.75
N GLU A 264 23.00 -14.34 -1.95
CA GLU A 264 23.97 -13.53 -2.70
C GLU A 264 23.51 -12.05 -2.85
N ASP A 265 24.44 -11.18 -3.25
CA ASP A 265 24.13 -9.77 -3.61
C ASP A 265 23.79 -9.63 -5.10
N ASP A 266 23.18 -8.50 -5.47
CA ASP A 266 22.76 -8.22 -6.86
C ASP A 266 23.93 -8.17 -7.85
N CYS A 267 23.92 -9.07 -8.83
CA CYS A 267 24.85 -9.12 -9.95
C CYS A 267 24.21 -8.72 -11.29
N SER A 268 23.34 -7.70 -11.28
CA SER A 268 22.69 -7.21 -12.51
C SER A 268 23.68 -6.55 -13.49
N VAL A 269 24.32 -7.37 -14.34
CA VAL A 269 25.37 -6.96 -15.28
C VAL A 269 24.81 -6.09 -16.42
N LYS A 270 25.50 -4.99 -16.73
CA LYS A 270 25.22 -4.16 -17.93
C LYS A 270 26.16 -4.45 -19.11
N ASN A 271 27.38 -4.91 -18.84
CA ASN A 271 28.40 -5.20 -19.85
C ASN A 271 28.69 -6.70 -19.89
N THR A 272 28.24 -7.39 -20.93
CA THR A 272 28.36 -8.85 -21.05
C THR A 272 29.79 -9.36 -21.11
N GLU A 273 30.78 -8.49 -21.38
CA GLU A 273 32.20 -8.86 -21.25
C GLU A 273 32.55 -9.31 -19.82
N PHE A 274 31.76 -8.89 -18.82
CA PHE A 274 31.80 -9.40 -17.45
C PHE A 274 31.74 -10.93 -17.39
N TYR A 275 31.03 -11.59 -18.30
CA TYR A 275 30.88 -13.04 -18.34
C TYR A 275 31.99 -13.75 -19.11
N ASN A 276 33.01 -13.03 -19.58
CA ASN A 276 34.13 -13.65 -20.28
C ASN A 276 34.85 -14.65 -19.36
N PRO A 277 34.84 -15.97 -19.67
CA PRO A 277 35.45 -16.98 -18.81
C PRO A 277 36.98 -16.99 -18.90
N ILE A 278 37.55 -16.26 -19.87
CA ILE A 278 39.00 -16.16 -20.05
C ILE A 278 39.53 -15.14 -19.04
N GLY A 279 40.15 -15.63 -17.98
CA GLY A 279 40.86 -14.79 -17.03
C GLY A 279 41.46 -15.59 -15.89
N ASP A 280 42.60 -15.10 -15.40
CA ASP A 280 43.25 -15.53 -14.17
C ASP A 280 43.31 -14.36 -13.18
N ILE A 281 43.96 -14.56 -12.03
CA ILE A 281 44.04 -13.56 -10.96
C ILE A 281 44.67 -12.22 -11.41
N ASN A 282 45.49 -12.22 -12.47
CA ASN A 282 46.18 -11.03 -12.99
C ASN A 282 45.47 -10.41 -14.19
N SER A 283 44.46 -11.07 -14.74
CA SER A 283 43.70 -10.61 -15.89
C SER A 283 42.80 -9.43 -15.50
N THR A 284 42.40 -8.58 -16.45
CA THR A 284 41.58 -7.38 -16.14
C THR A 284 40.32 -7.70 -15.32
N LEU A 285 39.63 -8.80 -15.64
CA LEU A 285 38.40 -9.22 -14.97
C LEU A 285 38.60 -10.24 -13.84
N GLY A 286 39.82 -10.74 -13.62
CA GLY A 286 40.03 -11.85 -12.68
C GLY A 286 39.50 -13.17 -13.24
N LYS A 287 39.29 -14.16 -12.37
CA LYS A 287 38.55 -15.40 -12.70
C LYS A 287 37.05 -15.09 -12.79
N LEU A 288 36.33 -15.83 -13.62
CA LEU A 288 34.86 -15.74 -13.67
C LEU A 288 34.28 -16.49 -12.45
N ASP A 289 33.87 -15.72 -11.45
CA ASP A 289 33.17 -16.15 -10.24
C ASP A 289 32.37 -14.97 -9.64
N ASN A 290 31.62 -15.25 -8.58
CA ASN A 290 30.70 -14.30 -7.93
C ASN A 290 31.45 -13.08 -7.35
N PHE A 291 32.76 -13.19 -7.07
CA PHE A 291 33.52 -12.05 -6.57
C PHE A 291 33.60 -10.91 -7.60
N ARG A 292 33.46 -11.20 -8.91
CA ARG A 292 33.33 -10.14 -9.92
C ARG A 292 32.14 -9.22 -9.64
N CYS A 293 31.02 -9.77 -9.13
CA CYS A 293 29.83 -8.99 -8.81
C CYS A 293 30.15 -7.93 -7.77
N THR A 294 30.87 -8.31 -6.70
CA THR A 294 31.39 -7.37 -5.70
C THR A 294 32.42 -6.41 -6.30
N GLU A 295 33.46 -6.91 -6.98
CA GLU A 295 34.58 -6.10 -7.45
C GLU A 295 34.14 -4.97 -8.39
N PHE A 296 33.23 -5.29 -9.32
CA PHE A 296 32.74 -4.35 -10.32
C PHE A 296 31.42 -3.67 -9.94
N GLY A 297 30.69 -4.18 -8.96
CA GLY A 297 29.40 -3.65 -8.50
C GLY A 297 29.45 -2.81 -7.22
N VAL A 298 30.52 -2.94 -6.44
CA VAL A 298 30.70 -2.30 -5.12
C VAL A 298 32.02 -1.53 -5.07
N LYS A 299 31.99 -0.40 -4.37
CA LYS A 299 33.16 0.45 -4.08
C LYS A 299 33.27 0.63 -2.57
N CYS A 300 34.48 0.46 -2.04
CA CYS A 300 34.82 0.69 -0.63
C CYS A 300 35.93 1.77 -0.55
N ASP A 301 36.33 2.14 0.67
CA ASP A 301 37.44 3.07 0.89
C ASP A 301 38.76 2.51 0.33
N GLU A 302 38.99 1.22 0.54
CA GLU A 302 40.15 0.51 0.01
C GLU A 302 39.95 0.05 -1.44
N SER A 303 41.03 0.05 -2.22
CA SER A 303 41.02 -0.52 -3.57
C SER A 303 41.06 -2.05 -3.50
N TRP A 304 40.22 -2.71 -4.32
CA TRP A 304 40.18 -4.17 -4.43
C TRP A 304 41.56 -4.78 -4.73
N GLN A 305 41.95 -5.78 -3.95
CA GLN A 305 43.17 -6.55 -4.14
C GLN A 305 42.84 -8.03 -4.31
N ARG A 306 43.17 -8.59 -5.48
CA ARG A 306 42.98 -10.02 -5.71
C ARG A 306 44.07 -10.89 -5.08
N VAL A 307 45.30 -10.38 -5.02
CA VAL A 307 46.43 -11.06 -4.37
C VAL A 307 46.54 -10.55 -2.94
N MET A 308 46.04 -11.32 -1.99
CA MET A 308 45.98 -10.94 -0.57
C MET A 308 47.15 -11.53 0.23
N PRO A 309 48.09 -10.71 0.75
CA PRO A 309 49.28 -11.22 1.44
C PRO A 309 49.00 -12.03 2.70
N ALA A 310 47.92 -11.72 3.41
CA ALA A 310 47.50 -12.39 4.64
C ALA A 310 46.39 -13.44 4.41
N GLY A 311 46.02 -13.71 3.16
CA GLY A 311 44.94 -14.64 2.81
C GLY A 311 43.52 -14.10 3.06
N SER A 312 43.38 -12.91 3.64
CA SER A 312 42.10 -12.19 3.78
C SER A 312 42.34 -10.70 3.94
N MET A 313 41.35 -9.89 3.56
CA MET A 313 41.31 -8.43 3.74
C MET A 313 39.91 -7.95 4.09
N THR A 314 39.82 -6.92 4.94
CA THR A 314 38.56 -6.24 5.26
C THR A 314 38.53 -4.88 4.56
N TYR A 315 37.36 -4.56 3.99
CA TYR A 315 37.06 -3.34 3.26
C TYR A 315 35.95 -2.59 3.98
N HIS A 316 36.05 -1.26 4.06
CA HIS A 316 35.16 -0.43 4.86
C HIS A 316 34.40 0.58 4.00
N ASN A 317 33.26 1.06 4.53
CA ASN A 317 32.41 2.07 3.89
C ASN A 317 32.04 1.67 2.46
N CYS A 318 31.66 0.41 2.30
CA CYS A 318 31.30 -0.12 1.00
C CYS A 318 29.93 0.44 0.55
N ALA A 319 29.74 0.61 -0.74
CA ALA A 319 28.47 1.07 -1.30
C ALA A 319 28.35 0.59 -2.75
N PRO A 320 27.14 0.57 -3.32
CA PRO A 320 26.98 0.35 -4.75
C PRO A 320 27.89 1.28 -5.53
N ARG A 321 28.60 0.74 -6.52
CA ARG A 321 29.50 1.53 -7.35
C ARG A 321 28.68 2.49 -8.23
N GLU A 322 29.09 3.75 -8.23
CA GLU A 322 28.46 4.84 -8.98
C GLU A 322 28.31 4.54 -10.48
N ALA A 323 27.25 5.07 -11.09
CA ALA A 323 26.92 4.86 -12.50
C ALA A 323 28.04 5.32 -13.47
N ASN A 324 28.75 6.40 -13.10
CA ASN A 324 29.80 7.02 -13.91
C ASN A 324 31.21 6.50 -13.62
N ASP A 325 31.37 5.55 -12.68
CA ASP A 325 32.66 4.94 -12.39
C ASP A 325 33.08 4.04 -13.58
N PRO A 326 34.27 4.24 -14.17
CA PRO A 326 34.73 3.48 -15.33
C PRO A 326 34.91 1.98 -15.07
N LEU A 327 34.98 1.56 -13.81
CA LEU A 327 35.04 0.14 -13.41
C LEU A 327 33.65 -0.47 -13.22
N ASN A 328 32.57 0.32 -13.25
CA ASN A 328 31.24 -0.22 -13.03
C ASN A 328 30.77 -1.06 -14.21
N MET A 329 30.66 -2.38 -14.01
CA MET A 329 30.14 -3.32 -15.01
C MET A 329 28.70 -3.76 -14.76
N LEU A 330 28.08 -3.30 -13.66
CA LEU A 330 26.70 -3.57 -13.30
C LEU A 330 25.81 -2.37 -13.63
N GLN A 331 24.51 -2.62 -13.74
CA GLN A 331 23.52 -1.56 -13.77
C GLN A 331 23.54 -0.79 -12.44
N PRO A 332 23.41 0.55 -12.45
CA PRO A 332 23.37 1.30 -11.21
C PRO A 332 22.02 1.06 -10.49
N VAL A 333 22.03 1.12 -9.15
CA VAL A 333 20.84 0.81 -8.33
C VAL A 333 19.71 1.82 -8.59
N ASP A 334 20.06 3.09 -8.78
CA ASP A 334 19.14 4.20 -9.06
C ASP A 334 18.26 3.98 -10.31
N ARG A 335 18.73 3.17 -11.28
CA ARG A 335 17.94 2.75 -12.45
C ARG A 335 16.67 2.02 -12.01
N TYR A 336 16.75 1.18 -11.00
CA TYR A 336 15.65 0.34 -10.54
C TYR A 336 14.66 1.15 -9.71
N THR A 337 15.15 1.96 -8.76
CA THR A 337 14.30 2.81 -7.93
C THR A 337 13.60 3.88 -8.76
N SER A 338 14.31 4.50 -9.71
CA SER A 338 13.73 5.48 -10.63
C SER A 338 12.69 4.87 -11.55
N MET A 339 12.89 3.64 -12.02
CA MET A 339 11.91 2.93 -12.84
C MET A 339 10.63 2.63 -12.05
N LEU A 340 10.74 2.11 -10.83
CA LEU A 340 9.56 1.82 -10.00
C LEU A 340 8.75 3.09 -9.71
N ARG A 341 9.43 4.18 -9.34
CA ARG A 341 8.80 5.50 -9.12
C ARG A 341 8.17 6.12 -10.37
N GLN A 342 8.59 5.70 -11.57
CA GLN A 342 7.92 6.10 -12.81
C GLN A 342 6.67 5.27 -13.10
N LEU A 343 6.64 4.01 -12.64
CA LEU A 343 5.52 3.10 -12.87
C LEU A 343 4.37 3.29 -11.86
N LYS A 344 4.68 3.59 -10.59
CA LYS A 344 3.72 3.80 -9.51
C LYS A 344 4.18 4.89 -8.56
N ASP A 345 3.22 5.47 -7.83
CA ASP A 345 3.51 6.36 -6.72
C ASP A 345 4.39 5.65 -5.69
N ALA A 346 5.38 6.35 -5.13
CA ALA A 346 6.28 5.79 -4.13
C ALA A 346 5.50 5.25 -2.92
N ASN A 347 4.41 5.92 -2.53
CA ASN A 347 3.54 5.46 -1.44
C ASN A 347 2.72 4.22 -1.78
N MET A 348 2.76 3.76 -3.04
CA MET A 348 2.13 2.54 -3.50
C MET A 348 3.11 1.38 -3.69
N ILE A 349 4.40 1.58 -3.36
CA ILE A 349 5.44 0.58 -3.56
C ILE A 349 6.04 0.19 -2.21
N LEU A 350 6.05 -1.11 -1.93
CA LEU A 350 6.76 -1.72 -0.82
C LEU A 350 7.89 -2.57 -1.37
N VAL A 351 9.06 -2.45 -0.75
CA VAL A 351 10.20 -3.30 -1.05
C VAL A 351 10.73 -3.85 0.26
N GLY A 352 10.94 -5.16 0.30
CA GLY A 352 11.65 -5.82 1.39
C GLY A 352 12.53 -6.95 0.88
N ALA A 353 13.45 -7.38 1.72
CA ALA A 353 14.42 -8.41 1.40
C ALA A 353 14.76 -9.27 2.64
N ILE A 354 14.91 -10.56 2.40
CA ILE A 354 15.51 -11.52 3.31
C ILE A 354 16.86 -11.90 2.70
N VAL A 355 17.93 -11.28 3.19
CA VAL A 355 19.26 -11.32 2.56
C VAL A 355 20.39 -11.39 3.58
N GLY A 356 21.63 -11.62 3.12
CA GLY A 356 22.81 -11.61 3.99
C GLY A 356 23.03 -10.23 4.64
N PRO A 357 23.13 -10.14 5.99
CA PRO A 357 23.29 -8.88 6.70
C PRO A 357 24.49 -8.06 6.23
N TYR A 358 24.28 -6.77 6.02
CA TYR A 358 25.33 -5.87 5.63
C TYR A 358 25.55 -4.77 6.67
N GLY A 359 26.76 -4.74 7.24
CA GLY A 359 27.16 -3.85 8.33
C GLY A 359 28.16 -2.77 7.91
N ASN A 360 28.07 -2.27 6.67
CA ASN A 360 28.98 -1.27 6.10
C ASN A 360 30.45 -1.71 5.88
N GLN A 361 30.73 -3.01 5.99
CA GLN A 361 32.06 -3.58 5.77
C GLN A 361 31.95 -4.93 5.06
N LEU A 362 32.99 -5.29 4.30
CA LEU A 362 33.10 -6.57 3.60
C LEU A 362 34.41 -7.25 3.96
N THR A 363 34.40 -8.57 4.08
CA THR A 363 35.64 -9.35 4.25
C THR A 363 35.80 -10.27 3.06
N ILE A 364 36.95 -10.19 2.41
CA ILE A 364 37.30 -11.05 1.29
C ILE A 364 38.38 -12.01 1.78
N GLY A 365 38.15 -13.30 1.59
CA GLY A 365 39.10 -14.38 1.86
C GLY A 365 39.60 -15.02 0.57
N LEU A 366 40.14 -16.22 0.68
CA LEU A 366 40.61 -17.01 -0.46
C LEU A 366 39.84 -18.33 -0.58
N ASP A 367 39.45 -18.69 -1.79
CA ASP A 367 38.94 -20.02 -2.09
C ASP A 367 40.05 -21.09 -2.04
N VAL A 368 39.67 -22.37 -2.19
CA VAL A 368 40.61 -23.51 -2.19
C VAL A 368 41.65 -23.47 -3.32
N THR A 369 41.46 -22.60 -4.31
CA THR A 369 42.37 -22.36 -5.44
C THR A 369 43.17 -21.06 -5.31
N ASN A 370 43.11 -20.38 -4.15
CA ASN A 370 43.74 -19.08 -3.88
C ASN A 370 43.21 -17.92 -4.74
N TYR A 371 41.93 -17.95 -5.11
CA TYR A 371 41.24 -16.81 -5.71
C TYR A 371 40.42 -16.07 -4.66
N PRO A 372 40.21 -14.74 -4.80
CA PRO A 372 39.34 -13.98 -3.90
C PRO A 372 37.95 -14.60 -3.81
N LYS A 373 37.42 -14.68 -2.59
CA LYS A 373 36.06 -15.11 -2.32
C LYS A 373 35.47 -14.20 -1.26
N MET A 374 34.21 -13.80 -1.42
CA MET A 374 33.47 -13.15 -0.35
C MET A 374 33.37 -14.07 0.86
N GLU A 375 33.67 -13.55 2.05
CA GLU A 375 33.37 -14.24 3.29
C GLU A 375 31.91 -13.96 3.69
N PRO A 376 31.15 -14.99 4.08
CA PRO A 376 29.77 -14.80 4.51
C PRO A 376 29.64 -13.81 5.65
N SER A 377 28.60 -12.97 5.58
CA SER A 377 28.19 -12.08 6.68
C SER A 377 27.53 -12.84 7.84
N CYS A 378 26.89 -13.96 7.52
CA CYS A 378 26.23 -14.85 8.47
C CYS A 378 26.25 -16.29 7.96
N GLY A 379 25.88 -17.24 8.83
CA GLY A 379 25.92 -18.67 8.50
C GLY A 379 27.35 -19.22 8.51
N VAL A 380 27.55 -20.38 7.88
CA VAL A 380 28.86 -21.05 7.80
C VAL A 380 29.17 -21.42 6.36
N ALA A 381 30.37 -21.06 5.91
CA ALA A 381 30.85 -21.46 4.59
C ALA A 381 30.83 -23.01 4.43
N PRO A 382 30.44 -23.56 3.27
CA PRO A 382 30.18 -22.83 2.01
C PRO A 382 28.74 -22.31 1.84
N ASN A 383 27.82 -22.57 2.77
CA ASN A 383 26.38 -22.24 2.67
C ASN A 383 26.04 -20.98 3.51
N GLY A 384 27.00 -20.07 3.71
CA GLY A 384 26.75 -18.83 4.42
C GLY A 384 26.35 -17.75 3.43
N ALA A 385 25.55 -16.78 3.88
CA ALA A 385 25.07 -15.71 3.01
C ALA A 385 26.09 -14.58 2.88
N ASP A 386 26.32 -14.15 1.64
CA ASP A 386 27.16 -13.01 1.30
C ASP A 386 26.48 -11.69 1.75
N PRO A 387 27.25 -10.68 2.21
CA PRO A 387 26.67 -9.38 2.57
C PRO A 387 26.01 -8.70 1.35
N ALA A 388 24.73 -8.37 1.45
CA ALA A 388 23.93 -7.86 0.32
C ALA A 388 23.97 -6.33 0.16
N VAL A 389 25.12 -5.78 -0.26
CA VAL A 389 25.36 -4.34 -0.35
C VAL A 389 24.38 -3.62 -1.28
N ARG A 390 24.17 -4.16 -2.47
CA ARG A 390 23.38 -3.52 -3.52
C ARG A 390 21.89 -3.69 -3.28
N ILE A 391 21.47 -4.86 -2.77
CA ILE A 391 20.07 -5.08 -2.36
C ILE A 391 19.74 -4.19 -1.16
N ASN A 392 20.61 -4.06 -0.15
CA ASN A 392 20.38 -3.14 0.96
C ASN A 392 20.15 -1.71 0.48
N ALA A 393 21.02 -1.20 -0.39
CA ALA A 393 20.86 0.15 -0.93
C ALA A 393 19.55 0.33 -1.72
N PHE A 394 19.13 -0.70 -2.46
CA PHE A 394 17.86 -0.69 -3.19
C PHE A 394 16.65 -0.62 -2.24
N VAL A 395 16.64 -1.43 -1.17
CA VAL A 395 15.56 -1.41 -0.17
C VAL A 395 15.55 -0.08 0.57
N GLU A 396 16.69 0.38 1.09
CA GLU A 396 16.80 1.63 1.85
C GLU A 396 16.34 2.85 1.04
N GLU A 397 16.65 2.93 -0.24
CA GLU A 397 16.18 4.04 -1.09
C GLU A 397 14.65 4.02 -1.31
N MET A 398 14.02 2.85 -1.17
CA MET A 398 12.57 2.68 -1.34
C MET A 398 11.79 2.79 -0.02
N LEU A 399 12.46 2.79 1.13
CA LEU A 399 11.80 2.98 2.43
C LEU A 399 11.23 4.40 2.56
N LEU A 400 10.00 4.47 3.06
CA LEU A 400 9.31 5.72 3.36
C LEU A 400 9.28 6.04 4.86
N ASP A 401 9.46 5.00 5.68
CA ASP A 401 9.53 5.08 7.14
C ASP A 401 10.80 4.38 7.62
N GLU A 402 11.56 5.02 8.50
CA GLU A 402 12.79 4.42 9.04
C GLU A 402 12.49 3.21 9.94
N ASP A 403 11.30 3.16 10.56
CA ASP A 403 10.88 2.05 11.40
C ASP A 403 10.65 0.75 10.58
N ASP A 404 10.37 0.89 9.28
CA ASP A 404 10.15 -0.23 8.35
C ASP A 404 11.42 -1.06 8.11
N VAL A 405 12.62 -0.52 8.38
CA VAL A 405 13.90 -1.20 8.12
C VAL A 405 13.99 -2.57 8.80
N SER A 406 13.35 -2.72 9.96
CA SER A 406 13.42 -3.92 10.80
C SER A 406 12.76 -5.14 10.17
N TRP A 407 11.69 -4.95 9.39
CA TRP A 407 11.05 -6.03 8.63
C TRP A 407 11.56 -6.07 7.19
N ALA A 408 11.84 -4.91 6.60
CA ALA A 408 12.23 -4.78 5.21
C ALA A 408 13.65 -5.30 4.92
N LEU A 409 14.54 -5.33 5.92
CA LEU A 409 15.87 -5.93 5.81
C LEU A 409 16.05 -6.99 6.90
N THR A 410 15.61 -8.21 6.62
CA THR A 410 15.73 -9.34 7.53
C THR A 410 16.91 -10.23 7.13
N SER A 411 17.63 -10.76 8.11
CA SER A 411 18.73 -11.71 7.87
C SER A 411 18.20 -13.02 7.30
N ILE A 412 18.73 -13.45 6.16
CA ILE A 412 18.43 -14.77 5.58
C ILE A 412 18.89 -15.93 6.45
N CYS A 413 19.92 -15.72 7.28
CA CYS A 413 20.37 -16.71 8.25
C CYS A 413 19.46 -16.83 9.49
N SER A 414 18.34 -16.11 9.53
CA SER A 414 17.33 -16.30 10.57
C SER A 414 16.68 -17.68 10.42
N GLY A 415 16.50 -18.40 11.53
CA GLY A 415 15.74 -19.65 11.54
C GLY A 415 14.21 -19.46 11.43
N ASP A 416 13.76 -18.20 11.29
CA ASP A 416 12.36 -17.82 11.22
C ASP A 416 12.22 -16.50 10.41
N TYR A 417 11.37 -16.52 9.37
CA TYR A 417 11.07 -15.36 8.52
C TYR A 417 9.78 -14.64 8.88
N SER A 418 9.15 -15.01 10.00
CA SER A 418 7.92 -14.40 10.49
C SER A 418 8.04 -12.89 10.65
N ALA A 419 9.16 -12.36 11.14
CA ALA A 419 9.35 -10.92 11.32
C ALA A 419 9.19 -10.16 9.98
N ALA A 420 9.81 -10.68 8.92
CA ALA A 420 9.78 -10.08 7.60
C ALA A 420 8.38 -10.16 6.97
N LEU A 421 7.76 -11.35 7.03
CA LEU A 421 6.47 -11.63 6.39
C LEU A 421 5.28 -11.02 7.14
N VAL A 422 5.31 -10.98 8.47
CA VAL A 422 4.30 -10.26 9.28
C VAL A 422 4.47 -8.76 9.12
N GLY A 423 5.71 -8.24 9.09
CA GLY A 423 5.97 -6.83 8.85
C GLY A 423 5.45 -6.37 7.49
N LEU A 424 5.75 -7.12 6.42
CA LEU A 424 5.18 -6.87 5.09
C LEU A 424 3.64 -6.89 5.12
N GLY A 425 3.04 -7.89 5.77
CA GLY A 425 1.58 -8.00 5.88
C GLY A 425 0.96 -6.82 6.63
N ASN A 426 1.57 -6.38 7.74
CA ASN A 426 1.09 -5.23 8.50
C ASN A 426 1.22 -3.94 7.68
N ARG A 427 2.30 -3.79 6.91
CA ARG A 427 2.47 -2.63 6.05
C ARG A 427 1.46 -2.59 4.91
N ILE A 428 1.18 -3.74 4.29
CA ILE A 428 0.08 -3.87 3.32
C ILE A 428 -1.24 -3.49 3.99
N LYS A 429 -1.54 -4.02 5.18
CA LYS A 429 -2.75 -3.70 5.96
C LYS A 429 -2.91 -2.19 6.15
N GLU A 430 -1.89 -1.48 6.63
CA GLU A 430 -1.93 -0.03 6.81
C GLU A 430 -2.22 0.75 5.52
N MET A 431 -1.80 0.23 4.36
CA MET A 431 -2.01 0.88 3.07
C MET A 431 -3.39 0.58 2.46
N VAL A 432 -3.93 -0.63 2.64
CA VAL A 432 -5.21 -1.05 2.04
C VAL A 432 -6.41 -0.89 2.96
N GLU A 433 -6.20 -0.61 4.24
CA GLU A 433 -7.29 -0.42 5.20
C GLU A 433 -8.11 0.82 4.82
N VAL A 434 -9.43 0.63 4.71
CA VAL A 434 -10.35 1.63 4.18
C VAL A 434 -10.33 2.88 5.06
N GLN A 435 -10.18 4.04 4.41
CA GLN A 435 -10.21 5.34 5.09
C GLN A 435 -11.65 5.78 5.38
N CYS A 436 -12.27 5.12 6.34
CA CYS A 436 -13.58 5.52 6.81
C CYS A 436 -13.50 6.79 7.63
N ILE A 437 -14.35 7.75 7.29
CA ILE A 437 -14.59 8.90 8.16
C ILE A 437 -15.27 8.38 9.43
N THR A 438 -14.98 9.00 10.57
CA THR A 438 -15.50 8.55 11.88
C THR A 438 -16.72 9.34 12.37
N THR A 439 -17.27 10.25 11.55
CA THR A 439 -18.56 10.93 11.78
C THR A 439 -19.34 11.11 10.47
N PRO A 440 -20.69 11.09 10.46
CA PRO A 440 -21.47 11.49 9.28
C PRO A 440 -21.07 12.91 8.86
N LEU A 441 -21.01 13.18 7.56
CA LEU A 441 -20.40 14.40 7.05
C LEU A 441 -21.41 15.53 6.85
N ALA A 442 -21.09 16.71 7.38
CA ALA A 442 -21.84 17.91 7.05
C ALA A 442 -21.68 18.22 5.55
N GLY A 443 -22.82 18.37 4.87
CA GLY A 443 -22.88 18.58 3.43
C GLY A 443 -22.77 17.31 2.58
N CYS A 444 -22.63 16.12 3.20
CA CYS A 444 -22.74 14.83 2.53
C CYS A 444 -23.43 13.82 3.46
N PRO A 445 -24.75 14.00 3.71
CA PRO A 445 -25.47 13.27 4.76
C PRO A 445 -25.77 11.81 4.41
N ASP A 446 -25.80 11.48 3.11
CA ASP A 446 -25.97 10.11 2.60
C ASP A 446 -25.00 9.83 1.43
N PRO A 447 -23.75 9.45 1.72
CA PRO A 447 -22.77 9.09 0.70
C PRO A 447 -23.28 8.00 -0.25
N ALA A 448 -24.07 7.04 0.26
CA ALA A 448 -24.63 5.96 -0.56
C ALA A 448 -25.56 6.51 -1.64
N ALA A 449 -26.56 7.30 -1.24
CA ALA A 449 -27.49 7.93 -2.18
C ALA A 449 -26.78 8.87 -3.17
N ALA A 450 -25.82 9.69 -2.69
CA ALA A 450 -25.05 10.60 -3.54
C ALA A 450 -24.20 9.87 -4.59
N ASN A 451 -23.81 8.62 -4.34
CA ASN A 451 -23.05 7.78 -5.27
C ASN A 451 -23.93 6.73 -5.99
N GLY A 452 -25.26 6.87 -5.93
CA GLY A 452 -26.21 6.02 -6.65
C GLY A 452 -26.45 4.63 -6.05
N ALA A 453 -26.00 4.39 -4.82
CA ALA A 453 -26.31 3.20 -4.04
C ALA A 453 -27.65 3.35 -3.29
N LEU A 454 -28.07 2.29 -2.58
CA LEU A 454 -29.27 2.33 -1.74
C LEU A 454 -29.07 3.37 -0.61
N PRO A 455 -29.99 4.33 -0.44
CA PRO A 455 -29.90 5.31 0.65
C PRO A 455 -29.81 4.63 2.01
N LEU A 456 -28.95 5.18 2.86
CA LEU A 456 -28.79 4.75 4.26
C LEU A 456 -29.54 5.67 5.23
N THR A 457 -30.14 6.74 4.71
CA THR A 457 -30.97 7.69 5.44
C THR A 457 -32.42 7.65 4.93
N HIS A 458 -33.32 8.26 5.69
CA HIS A 458 -34.71 8.51 5.30
C HIS A 458 -34.90 9.87 4.60
N LEU A 459 -33.80 10.53 4.22
CA LEU A 459 -33.83 11.82 3.57
C LEU A 459 -34.58 11.75 2.23
N PRO A 460 -35.29 12.84 1.84
CA PRO A 460 -35.77 13.00 0.49
C PRO A 460 -34.64 12.82 -0.52
N SER A 461 -34.93 12.21 -1.68
CA SER A 461 -33.90 11.90 -2.68
C SER A 461 -33.11 13.12 -3.17
N GLU A 462 -33.72 14.31 -3.12
CA GLU A 462 -33.06 15.57 -3.47
C GLU A 462 -31.99 15.98 -2.46
N ASP A 463 -32.18 15.65 -1.17
CA ASP A 463 -31.25 15.96 -0.09
C ASP A 463 -30.21 14.85 0.10
N ALA A 464 -30.65 13.59 0.00
CA ALA A 464 -29.78 12.42 0.09
C ALA A 464 -28.73 12.38 -1.04
N GLY A 465 -29.09 12.89 -2.23
CA GLY A 465 -28.19 12.93 -3.38
C GLY A 465 -27.09 13.98 -3.33
N VAL A 466 -27.05 14.85 -2.31
CA VAL A 466 -26.06 15.93 -2.19
C VAL A 466 -24.81 15.45 -1.48
N CYS A 467 -23.64 15.62 -2.11
CA CYS A 467 -22.35 15.40 -1.46
C CYS A 467 -21.36 16.53 -1.77
N THR A 468 -21.43 17.59 -0.98
CA THR A 468 -20.49 18.71 -0.92
C THR A 468 -19.90 18.77 0.50
N PRO A 469 -18.94 17.89 0.83
CA PRO A 469 -18.46 17.73 2.18
C PRO A 469 -17.68 18.96 2.65
N LEU A 470 -17.95 19.39 3.88
CA LEU A 470 -17.23 20.49 4.52
C LEU A 470 -15.91 19.98 5.13
N CYS A 471 -14.92 19.71 4.29
CA CYS A 471 -13.60 19.22 4.69
C CYS A 471 -12.48 20.22 4.36
N ALA A 472 -11.49 20.30 5.23
CA ALA A 472 -10.17 20.85 4.97
C ALA A 472 -9.21 19.68 4.76
N VAL A 473 -8.62 19.59 3.57
CA VAL A 473 -7.72 18.50 3.19
C VAL A 473 -6.39 19.10 2.79
N GLN A 474 -5.31 18.63 3.40
CA GLN A 474 -3.98 19.23 3.28
C GLN A 474 -2.94 18.14 3.05
N ASP A 475 -1.93 18.45 2.23
CA ASP A 475 -0.65 17.73 2.25
C ASP A 475 0.30 18.41 3.22
N ILE A 476 1.07 17.60 3.95
CA ILE A 476 2.18 18.02 4.80
C ILE A 476 3.41 17.31 4.25
N ASP A 477 4.36 18.04 3.66
CA ASP A 477 5.60 17.45 3.17
C ASP A 477 6.56 17.07 4.31
N ALA A 478 7.70 16.45 3.98
CA ALA A 478 8.71 16.01 4.94
C ALA A 478 9.32 17.16 5.77
N ASP A 479 9.31 18.38 5.24
CA ASP A 479 9.78 19.60 5.93
C ASP A 479 8.68 20.23 6.80
N GLY A 480 7.47 19.66 6.77
CA GLY A 480 6.29 20.15 7.49
C GLY A 480 5.53 21.26 6.76
N ASN A 481 5.82 21.54 5.49
CA ASN A 481 5.08 22.54 4.72
C ASN A 481 3.70 22.01 4.36
N VAL A 482 2.70 22.88 4.56
CA VAL A 482 1.30 22.54 4.36
C VAL A 482 0.79 23.08 3.03
N THR A 483 0.14 22.25 2.23
CA THR A 483 -0.52 22.66 0.99
C THR A 483 -1.95 22.15 0.92
N GLU A 484 -2.91 23.05 0.76
CA GLU A 484 -4.33 22.72 0.62
C GLU A 484 -4.62 21.90 -0.63
N ILE A 485 -5.57 20.99 -0.50
CA ILE A 485 -6.09 20.13 -1.56
C ILE A 485 -7.56 20.53 -1.76
N PRO A 486 -7.93 21.10 -2.92
CA PRO A 486 -9.31 21.51 -3.18
C PRO A 486 -10.21 20.30 -3.50
N GLN A 487 -11.52 20.48 -3.42
CA GLN A 487 -12.47 19.45 -3.89
C GLN A 487 -12.35 19.25 -5.41
N CYS A 488 -12.57 18.02 -5.87
CA CYS A 488 -12.46 17.67 -7.29
C CYS A 488 -13.53 18.38 -8.14
N PRO A 489 -13.18 18.81 -9.36
CA PRO A 489 -14.12 19.49 -10.24
C PRO A 489 -15.28 18.56 -10.64
N VAL A 490 -16.51 18.97 -10.35
CA VAL A 490 -17.73 18.19 -10.66
C VAL A 490 -17.93 17.95 -12.16
N ASP A 491 -17.34 18.79 -13.01
CA ASP A 491 -17.37 18.67 -14.47
C ASP A 491 -16.33 17.68 -15.02
N TYR A 492 -15.46 17.14 -14.17
CA TYR A 492 -14.44 16.16 -14.54
C TYR A 492 -14.73 14.82 -13.87
N GLN A 493 -15.10 13.81 -14.67
CA GLN A 493 -15.49 12.48 -14.19
C GLN A 493 -16.56 12.54 -13.08
N GLY A 494 -17.50 13.49 -13.17
CA GLY A 494 -18.54 13.70 -12.18
C GLY A 494 -18.05 14.18 -10.81
N GLY A 495 -16.77 14.58 -10.68
CA GLY A 495 -16.15 14.90 -9.40
C GLY A 495 -15.48 13.72 -8.70
N HIS A 496 -15.43 12.53 -9.33
CA HIS A 496 -14.86 11.32 -8.74
C HIS A 496 -13.72 10.73 -9.60
N PRO A 497 -12.63 11.49 -9.83
CA PRO A 497 -11.51 10.99 -10.61
C PRO A 497 -10.70 9.91 -9.89
N ALA A 498 -10.06 9.02 -10.64
CA ALA A 498 -9.15 8.02 -10.09
C ALA A 498 -8.02 8.65 -9.25
N LYS A 499 -7.52 7.92 -8.24
CA LYS A 499 -6.46 8.40 -7.31
C LYS A 499 -5.20 8.89 -8.03
N ARG A 500 -4.79 8.22 -9.09
CA ARG A 500 -3.76 8.71 -10.01
C ARG A 500 -4.38 8.91 -11.39
N ASP A 501 -4.44 10.17 -11.82
CA ASP A 501 -5.00 10.55 -13.10
C ASP A 501 -4.08 11.59 -13.75
N GLN A 502 -3.28 11.16 -14.72
CA GLN A 502 -2.34 12.03 -15.45
C GLN A 502 -3.07 13.12 -16.26
N SER A 503 -4.35 12.91 -16.58
CA SER A 503 -5.22 13.87 -17.27
C SER A 503 -6.02 14.77 -16.33
N LEU A 504 -5.90 14.60 -15.00
CA LEU A 504 -6.60 15.42 -14.00
C LEU A 504 -6.39 16.91 -14.30
N PRO A 505 -7.44 17.75 -14.40
CA PRO A 505 -7.32 19.15 -14.80
C PRO A 505 -6.63 20.04 -13.75
N VAL A 506 -6.53 19.55 -12.52
CA VAL A 506 -5.76 20.14 -11.42
C VAL A 506 -4.59 19.24 -11.02
N ALA A 507 -3.63 19.76 -10.24
CA ALA A 507 -2.48 18.96 -9.79
C ALA A 507 -2.90 17.88 -8.78
N LYS A 508 -3.85 18.23 -7.91
CA LYS A 508 -4.45 17.36 -6.90
C LYS A 508 -5.82 17.89 -6.50
N CYS A 509 -6.72 17.01 -6.10
CA CYS A 509 -8.02 17.35 -5.52
C CYS A 509 -8.54 16.21 -4.64
N PHE A 510 -9.57 16.44 -3.83
CA PHE A 510 -10.23 15.38 -3.06
C PHE A 510 -11.72 15.24 -3.38
N HIS A 511 -12.28 14.07 -3.13
CA HIS A 511 -13.72 13.83 -3.20
C HIS A 511 -14.12 12.77 -2.17
N VAL A 512 -15.43 12.69 -1.88
CA VAL A 512 -16.01 11.66 -1.00
C VAL A 512 -16.77 10.66 -1.87
N THR A 513 -16.57 9.37 -1.61
CA THR A 513 -17.27 8.26 -2.28
C THR A 513 -18.03 7.43 -1.24
N PHE A 514 -18.86 6.51 -1.72
CA PHE A 514 -19.50 5.50 -0.88
C PHE A 514 -18.66 4.23 -0.80
N ASN A 515 -18.41 3.76 0.43
CA ASN A 515 -17.84 2.46 0.72
C ASN A 515 -18.69 1.73 1.77
N PRO A 516 -19.24 0.54 1.46
CA PRO A 516 -20.09 -0.20 2.40
C PRO A 516 -19.34 -0.63 3.67
N GLU A 517 -18.01 -0.79 3.64
CA GLU A 517 -17.21 -1.06 4.84
C GLU A 517 -17.22 0.12 5.84
N CYS A 518 -17.49 1.34 5.35
CA CYS A 518 -17.69 2.52 6.18
C CYS A 518 -19.14 2.72 6.64
N ALA A 519 -20.04 1.82 6.24
CA ALA A 519 -21.45 1.83 6.59
C ALA A 519 -21.84 0.73 7.60
N VAL A 520 -20.87 -0.10 8.05
CA VAL A 520 -21.12 -1.24 8.95
C VAL A 520 -21.66 -0.76 10.29
N PRO A 521 -22.86 -1.18 10.73
CA PRO A 521 -23.44 -0.77 12.01
C PRO A 521 -22.52 -1.08 13.21
N CYS A 522 -22.52 -0.20 14.23
CA CYS A 522 -21.82 -0.47 15.48
C CYS A 522 -22.35 -1.78 16.11
N PRO A 523 -21.47 -2.74 16.47
CA PRO A 523 -21.88 -3.92 17.22
C PRO A 523 -22.44 -3.53 18.60
N GLU A 524 -23.47 -4.23 19.08
CA GLU A 524 -24.03 -4.01 20.41
C GLU A 524 -22.93 -4.08 21.49
N ASN A 525 -22.81 -3.02 22.31
CA ASN A 525 -21.82 -2.87 23.39
C ASN A 525 -20.35 -2.71 22.97
N SER A 526 -20.06 -2.31 21.73
CA SER A 526 -18.68 -2.06 21.29
C SER A 526 -18.20 -0.63 21.59
N THR A 527 -16.92 -0.48 21.95
CA THR A 527 -16.24 0.84 22.04
C THR A 527 -15.32 1.13 20.83
N LEU A 528 -15.34 0.25 19.84
CA LEU A 528 -14.43 0.23 18.70
C LEU A 528 -14.81 1.28 17.64
N ARG A 529 -13.84 1.83 16.89
CA ARG A 529 -14.05 2.88 15.86
C ARG A 529 -14.86 4.11 16.31
N GLY A 530 -14.80 4.46 17.59
CA GLY A 530 -15.57 5.57 18.16
C GLY A 530 -17.03 5.22 18.50
N CYS A 531 -17.43 3.95 18.37
CA CYS A 531 -18.67 3.46 18.91
C CYS A 531 -18.67 3.67 20.44
N ASP A 532 -19.74 4.19 20.99
CA ASP A 532 -20.04 4.27 22.41
C ASP A 532 -21.53 3.92 22.52
N PRO A 533 -21.91 2.85 23.23
CA PRO A 533 -23.30 2.36 23.25
C PRO A 533 -24.29 3.33 23.90
N VAL A 534 -23.83 4.39 24.55
CA VAL A 534 -24.65 5.46 25.14
C VAL A 534 -24.63 6.73 24.28
N ASN A 535 -23.54 6.98 23.54
CA ASN A 535 -23.34 8.24 22.80
C ASN A 535 -23.43 8.11 21.27
N THR A 536 -23.30 6.91 20.69
CA THR A 536 -23.29 6.64 19.24
C THR A 536 -23.95 5.28 18.89
N PRO A 537 -25.23 5.06 19.23
CA PRO A 537 -25.86 3.74 19.11
C PRO A 537 -26.24 3.31 17.68
N TRP A 538 -26.24 4.22 16.70
CA TRP A 538 -26.73 3.94 15.34
C TRP A 538 -25.76 4.36 14.24
N TYR A 539 -25.54 3.41 13.32
CA TYR A 539 -24.76 3.47 12.07
C TYR A 539 -23.25 3.72 12.22
N GLY A 540 -22.49 2.85 11.54
CA GLY A 540 -21.04 2.93 11.43
C GLY A 540 -20.59 4.32 10.99
N PRO A 541 -19.42 4.75 11.44
CA PRO A 541 -19.22 6.10 11.90
C PRO A 541 -19.28 7.17 10.79
N SER A 542 -19.54 6.87 9.52
CA SER A 542 -19.76 7.91 8.48
C SER A 542 -20.89 7.65 7.47
N ARG A 543 -21.83 6.74 7.76
CA ARG A 543 -22.88 6.36 6.79
C ARG A 543 -22.28 5.98 5.42
N GLY A 544 -21.12 5.32 5.42
CA GLY A 544 -20.44 4.89 4.20
C GLY A 544 -19.50 5.90 3.56
N ALA A 545 -19.14 7.02 4.21
CA ALA A 545 -18.24 8.00 3.60
C ALA A 545 -16.77 7.53 3.61
N GLU A 546 -16.18 7.43 2.44
CA GLU A 546 -14.73 7.28 2.23
C GLU A 546 -14.18 8.51 1.52
N ILE A 547 -13.03 9.03 1.94
CA ILE A 547 -12.38 10.18 1.31
C ILE A 547 -11.21 9.76 0.40
N ILE A 548 -11.17 10.33 -0.79
CA ILE A 548 -10.19 10.04 -1.84
C ILE A 548 -9.47 11.34 -2.22
N ILE A 549 -8.13 11.35 -2.32
CA ILE A 549 -7.34 12.43 -2.95
C ILE A 549 -6.80 11.89 -4.27
N SER A 550 -7.18 12.58 -5.34
CA SER A 550 -6.77 12.29 -6.71
C SER A 550 -5.65 13.23 -7.12
N ARG A 551 -4.61 12.70 -7.76
CA ARG A 551 -3.37 13.41 -8.09
C ARG A 551 -2.97 13.21 -9.54
N ARG A 552 -2.41 14.26 -10.13
CA ARG A 552 -1.77 14.20 -11.45
C ARG A 552 -0.34 13.66 -11.39
N ALA A 553 0.39 14.01 -10.33
CA ALA A 553 1.79 13.68 -10.12
C ALA A 553 2.01 13.19 -8.68
N ASP A 554 3.08 12.42 -8.46
CA ASP A 554 3.38 11.85 -7.14
C ASP A 554 3.65 12.99 -6.16
N PRO A 555 3.14 12.89 -4.93
CA PRO A 555 3.58 13.79 -3.90
C PRO A 555 5.06 13.53 -3.61
N THR A 556 5.75 14.52 -3.06
CA THR A 556 7.14 14.34 -2.63
C THR A 556 7.21 13.20 -1.59
N PRO A 557 8.23 12.32 -1.63
CA PRO A 557 8.37 11.28 -0.62
C PRO A 557 8.27 11.82 0.82
N GLY A 558 7.58 11.10 1.69
CA GLY A 558 7.29 11.54 3.06
C GLY A 558 6.11 12.51 3.20
N THR A 559 5.44 12.90 2.11
CA THR A 559 4.22 13.71 2.19
C THR A 559 3.07 12.93 2.81
N ARG A 560 2.43 13.50 3.83
CA ARG A 560 1.27 12.94 4.53
C ARG A 560 0.04 13.79 4.27
N ALA A 561 -1.12 13.16 4.11
CA ALA A 561 -2.38 13.88 4.04
C ALA A 561 -2.95 14.09 5.45
N LYS A 562 -3.37 15.32 5.76
CA LYS A 562 -4.17 15.67 6.93
C LYS A 562 -5.59 16.01 6.46
N ILE A 563 -6.58 15.33 7.02
CA ILE A 563 -7.99 15.50 6.68
C ILE A 563 -8.73 15.91 7.95
N ALA A 564 -9.45 17.03 7.86
CA ALA A 564 -10.32 17.53 8.92
C ALA A 564 -11.70 17.84 8.32
N CYS A 565 -12.72 17.08 8.70
CA CYS A 565 -14.07 17.25 8.18
C CYS A 565 -15.05 17.70 9.27
N ALA A 566 -15.99 18.57 8.92
CA ALA A 566 -17.09 18.90 9.80
C ALA A 566 -18.10 17.74 9.81
N GLY A 567 -18.30 17.15 10.98
CA GLY A 567 -19.30 16.12 11.20
C GLY A 567 -20.69 16.68 11.53
N LEU A 568 -21.71 15.88 11.22
CA LEU A 568 -23.05 16.00 11.78
C LEU A 568 -23.10 15.28 13.14
N PRO A 569 -24.01 15.68 14.04
CA PRO A 569 -24.25 14.90 15.25
C PRO A 569 -24.73 13.50 14.84
N LEU A 570 -24.37 12.51 15.65
CA LEU A 570 -24.75 11.11 15.43
C LEU A 570 -26.15 10.78 15.96
N THR A 571 -26.72 11.68 16.77
CA THR A 571 -28.03 11.50 17.36
C THR A 571 -28.81 12.79 17.45
N GLU A 572 -30.14 12.68 17.36
CA GLU A 572 -31.06 13.76 17.60
C GLU A 572 -31.10 14.15 19.10
N LYS A 573 -30.46 15.28 19.45
CA LYS A 573 -30.36 15.75 20.84
C LYS A 573 -31.48 16.69 21.28
N LEU A 574 -32.15 17.38 20.36
CA LEU A 574 -33.23 18.33 20.68
C LEU A 574 -34.57 17.79 20.19
N CYS A 575 -35.03 16.72 20.83
CA CYS A 575 -36.36 16.19 20.58
C CYS A 575 -37.44 17.25 20.82
N PHE A 576 -38.43 17.29 19.91
CA PHE A 576 -39.61 18.15 19.90
C PHE A 576 -39.37 19.61 19.46
N ASP A 577 -38.34 19.87 18.65
CA ASP A 577 -38.05 21.19 18.10
C ASP A 577 -38.50 21.36 16.62
N GLY A 578 -39.02 20.30 16.01
CA GLY A 578 -39.55 20.28 14.65
C GLY A 578 -38.49 20.21 13.57
N LYS A 579 -37.24 19.88 13.90
CA LYS A 579 -36.13 19.77 12.96
C LYS A 579 -35.50 18.38 13.03
N ASP A 580 -34.82 18.01 11.95
CA ASP A 580 -33.95 16.84 11.82
C ASP A 580 -32.52 17.31 12.11
N ASN A 581 -32.03 17.06 13.33
CA ASN A 581 -30.80 17.63 13.88
C ASN A 581 -29.54 16.85 13.47
N ASP A 582 -29.66 15.54 13.27
CA ASP A 582 -28.59 14.64 12.81
C ASP A 582 -28.68 14.30 11.32
N VAL A 583 -29.67 14.89 10.65
CA VAL A 583 -29.84 14.91 9.19
C VAL A 583 -29.97 13.50 8.65
N ASP A 584 -30.76 12.67 9.32
CA ASP A 584 -31.02 11.27 8.96
C ASP A 584 -32.37 11.08 8.24
N GLY A 585 -33.18 12.13 8.15
CA GLY A 585 -34.50 12.17 7.52
C GLY A 585 -35.67 11.90 8.45
N LEU A 586 -35.44 11.62 9.73
CA LEU A 586 -36.45 11.47 10.77
C LEU A 586 -36.51 12.76 11.62
N ILE A 587 -37.66 13.00 12.23
CA ILE A 587 -37.91 14.25 12.98
C ILE A 587 -38.61 13.91 14.29
N ASP A 588 -38.02 14.35 15.40
CA ASP A 588 -38.59 14.35 16.74
C ASP A 588 -39.21 12.99 17.11
N GLY A 589 -40.52 12.93 17.38
CA GLY A 589 -41.19 11.70 17.79
C GLY A 589 -41.30 10.61 16.72
N HIS A 590 -40.81 10.84 15.50
CA HIS A 590 -40.62 9.79 14.48
C HIS A 590 -39.17 9.30 14.43
N ASP A 591 -38.27 9.98 15.13
CA ASP A 591 -36.87 9.60 15.29
C ASP A 591 -36.72 8.62 16.47
N PRO A 592 -36.13 7.43 16.25
CA PRO A 592 -35.78 6.48 17.30
C PRO A 592 -34.96 7.08 18.45
N ASP A 593 -34.11 8.08 18.20
CA ASP A 593 -33.29 8.73 19.22
C ASP A 593 -34.13 9.52 20.24
N CYS A 594 -35.34 9.91 19.86
CA CYS A 594 -36.31 10.58 20.71
C CYS A 594 -37.31 9.64 21.41
N SER A 595 -37.06 8.33 21.36
CA SER A 595 -37.96 7.30 21.94
C SER A 595 -37.91 7.17 23.46
N ASN A 596 -37.00 7.87 24.16
CA ASN A 596 -36.73 7.71 25.60
C ASN A 596 -37.14 8.91 26.45
#